data_AF-A0A0J0XKG2-F1
#
_entry.id   AF-A0A0J0XKG2-F1
#
_cell.length_a   1.000
_cell.length_b   1.000
_cell.length_c   1.000
_cell.angle_alpha   90.00
_cell.angle_beta   90.00
_cell.angle_gamma   90.00
#
_symmetry.space_group_name_H-M   'P 1'
#
loop_
_entity.id
_entity.type
_entity.pdbx_description
1 polymer ?
#
loop_
_entity_poly.entity_id
_entity_poly.type
_entity_poly.pdbx_seq_one_letter_code
_entity_poly.pdbx_strand_id
1 'polypeptide(L)' 'MSTETLKQREEHIRESWVKAMEARIVRDELQKCYKYEGVNNIETCHDLAQKYISMIRDNKVKGYKIIDEE' A
#
# COMPACT_ATOMS: atom_id res chain seq x y z
N MET A 1 -26.70 -16.12 -5.03
CA MET A 1 -25.24 -15.90 -5.07
C MET A 1 -24.60 -17.03 -4.28
N SER A 2 -23.69 -17.82 -4.87
CA SER A 2 -23.13 -18.99 -4.19
C SER A 2 -22.16 -18.57 -3.09
N THR A 3 -22.01 -19.40 -2.07
CA THR A 3 -21.11 -19.18 -0.92
C THR A 3 -19.65 -19.03 -1.36
N GLU A 4 -19.24 -19.76 -2.40
CA GLU A 4 -17.89 -19.67 -2.97
C GLU A 4 -17.59 -18.28 -3.55
N THR A 5 -18.52 -17.68 -4.29
CA THR A 5 -18.34 -16.34 -4.85
C THR A 5 -18.24 -15.27 -3.76
N LEU A 6 -18.96 -15.43 -2.64
CA LEU A 6 -18.85 -14.55 -1.48
C LEU A 6 -17.46 -14.64 -0.85
N LYS A 7 -16.95 -15.85 -0.66
CA LYS A 7 -15.62 -16.10 -0.09
C LYS A 7 -14.51 -15.45 -0.92
N GLN A 8 -14.56 -15.61 -2.25
CA GLN A 8 -13.58 -15.01 -3.17
C GLN A 8 -13.59 -13.47 -3.09
N ARG A 9 -14.76 -12.84 -2.96
CA ARG A 9 -14.87 -11.39 -2.80
C ARG A 9 -14.29 -10.90 -1.48
N GLU A 10 -14.56 -11.62 -0.38
CA GLU A 10 -13.98 -11.29 0.92
C GLU A 10 -12.46 -11.43 0.91
N GLU A 11 -11.94 -12.49 0.28
CA GLU A 11 -10.49 -12.72 0.15
C GLU A 11 -9.82 -11.59 -0.64
N HIS A 12 -10.40 -11.19 -1.77
CA HIS A 12 -9.90 -10.05 -2.55
C HIS A 12 -9.82 -8.75 -1.73
N ILE A 13 -10.88 -8.42 -1.00
CA ILE A 13 -10.91 -7.22 -0.15
C ILE A 13 -9.86 -7.33 0.96
N ARG A 14 -9.73 -8.51 1.60
CA ARG A 14 -8.75 -8.75 2.67
C ARG A 14 -7.33 -8.53 2.17
N GLU A 15 -6.97 -9.12 1.03
CA GLU A 15 -5.65 -8.95 0.42
C GLU A 15 -5.36 -7.50 0.05
N SER A 16 -6.38 -6.80 -0.48
CA SER A 16 -6.27 -5.38 -0.81
C SER A 16 -5.96 -4.53 0.43
N TRP A 17 -6.58 -4.83 1.57
CA TRP A 17 -6.26 -4.20 2.85
C TRP A 17 -4.87 -4.57 3.36
N VAL A 18 -4.43 -5.82 3.22
CA VAL A 18 -3.07 -6.25 3.60
C VAL A 18 -2.02 -5.41 2.87
N LYS A 19 -2.14 -5.28 1.54
CA LYS A 19 -1.23 -4.44 0.72
C LYS A 19 -1.22 -2.97 1.14
N ALA A 20 -2.38 -2.43 1.52
CA ALA A 20 -2.47 -1.07 2.05
C ALA A 20 -1.79 -0.93 3.43
N MET A 21 -1.88 -1.96 4.28
CA MET A 21 -1.17 -2.00 5.57
C MET A 21 0.34 -2.13 5.40
N GLU A 22 0.82 -2.89 4.42
CA GLU A 22 2.24 -2.95 4.07
C GLU A 22 2.78 -1.57 3.69
N ALA A 23 2.02 -0.81 2.87
CA ALA A 23 2.41 0.55 2.49
C ALA A 23 2.47 1.49 3.71
N ARG A 24 1.58 1.31 4.70
CA ARG A 24 1.62 2.05 5.96
C ARG A 24 2.87 1.74 6.78
N ILE A 25 3.30 0.49 6.86
CA ILE A 25 4.54 0.11 7.56
C ILE A 25 5.75 0.81 6.93
N VAL A 26 5.83 0.80 5.59
CA VAL A 26 6.92 1.47 4.87
C VAL A 26 6.91 2.98 5.11
N ARG A 27 5.73 3.61 5.12
CA ARG A 27 5.59 5.03 5.47
C ARG A 27 6.10 5.34 6.88
N ASP A 28 5.71 4.53 7.86
CA ASP A 28 6.06 4.77 9.25
C ASP A 28 7.58 4.60 9.45
N GLU A 29 8.21 3.67 8.73
CA GLU A 29 9.66 3.53 8.71
C GLU A 29 10.35 4.70 7.99
N LEU A 30 9.78 5.19 6.89
CA LEU A 30 10.28 6.38 6.19
C LEU A 30 10.25 7.62 7.08
N GLN A 31 9.18 7.80 7.87
CA GLN A 31 9.08 8.88 8.85
C GLN A 31 10.17 8.80 9.93
N LYS A 32 10.51 7.58 10.39
CA LYS A 32 11.63 7.40 11.32
C LYS A 32 12.95 7.75 10.66
N CYS A 33 13.19 7.31 9.43
CA CYS A 33 14.41 7.61 8.67
C CYS A 33 14.59 9.13 8.53
N TYR A 34 13.54 9.85 8.12
CA TYR A 34 13.56 11.31 8.03
C TYR A 34 13.85 12.00 9.36
N LYS A 35 13.32 11.47 10.47
CA LYS A 35 13.57 12.00 11.80
C LYS A 35 15.00 11.74 12.29
N TYR A 36 15.60 10.61 11.91
CA TYR A 36 16.92 10.19 12.38
C TYR A 36 18.06 10.84 11.58
N GLU A 37 17.94 10.88 10.26
CA GLU A 37 18.97 11.38 9.33
C GLU A 37 19.01 12.91 9.23
N GLY A 38 17.93 13.59 9.61
CA GLY A 38 17.86 15.05 9.61
C GLY A 38 18.09 15.63 8.22
N VAL A 39 19.20 16.34 8.01
CA VAL A 39 19.53 16.99 6.73
C VAL A 39 19.96 15.98 5.66
N ASN A 40 20.49 14.82 6.05
CA ASN A 40 20.99 13.81 5.10
C ASN A 40 19.90 12.88 4.54
N ASN A 41 18.63 13.16 4.86
CA ASN A 41 17.52 12.27 4.53
C ASN A 41 17.34 12.00 3.02
N ILE A 42 17.79 12.93 2.17
CA ILE A 42 17.59 12.84 0.72
C ILE A 42 18.40 11.69 0.13
N GLU A 43 19.61 11.46 0.64
CA GLU A 43 20.47 10.39 0.17
C GLU A 43 20.15 9.07 0.91
N THR A 44 20.15 9.10 2.25
CA THR A 44 19.99 7.87 3.05
C THR A 44 18.59 7.23 2.89
N CYS A 45 17.53 8.04 2.81
CA CYS A 45 16.16 7.54 2.80
C CYS A 45 15.56 7.43 1.37
N HIS A 46 16.35 7.70 0.32
CA HIS A 46 15.88 7.74 -1.07
C HIS A 46 15.14 6.46 -1.49
N ASP A 47 15.75 5.30 -1.25
CA ASP A 47 15.21 4.02 -1.73
C ASP A 47 13.92 3.66 -1.00
N LEU A 48 13.84 4.01 0.29
CA LEU A 48 12.64 3.82 1.09
C LEU A 48 11.50 4.75 0.63
N ALA A 49 11.83 5.98 0.23
CA ALA A 49 10.89 6.91 -0.37
C ALA A 49 10.38 6.41 -1.73
N GLN A 50 11.27 5.94 -2.61
CA GLN A 50 10.89 5.36 -3.91
C GLN A 50 9.98 4.14 -3.74
N LYS A 51 10.31 3.25 -2.81
CA LYS A 51 9.47 2.09 -2.47
C LYS A 51 8.10 2.51 -1.97
N TYR A 52 8.02 3.53 -1.11
CA TYR A 52 6.73 4.04 -0.64
C TYR A 52 5.89 4.61 -1.79
N ILE A 53 6.52 5.37 -2.70
CA ILE A 53 5.84 5.96 -3.86
C ILE A 53 5.28 4.87 -4.79
N SER A 54 6.04 3.82 -5.08
CA SER A 54 5.54 2.71 -5.90
C SER A 54 4.38 1.99 -5.22
N MET A 55 4.48 1.74 -3.90
CA MET A 55 3.41 1.10 -3.13
C MET A 55 2.13 1.93 -3.08
N ILE A 56 2.19 3.26 -2.94
CA ILE A 56 0.97 4.10 -2.96
C ILE A 56 0.26 4.03 -4.32
N ARG A 57 1.01 3.89 -5.41
CA ARG A 57 0.44 3.77 -6.76
C ARG A 57 -0.30 2.44 -6.92
N ASP A 58 0.33 1.35 -6.49
CA ASP A 58 -0.10 0.00 -6.83
C ASP A 58 -1.00 -0.63 -5.75
N ASN A 59 -0.78 -0.35 -4.47
CA ASN A 59 -1.45 -0.97 -3.32
C ASN A 59 -2.72 -0.23 -2.87
N LYS A 60 -3.38 0.50 -3.78
CA LYS A 60 -4.66 1.15 -3.46
C LYS A 60 -5.72 0.09 -3.14
N VAL A 61 -6.56 0.38 -2.15
CA VAL A 61 -7.70 -0.49 -1.84
C VAL A 61 -8.68 -0.44 -3.00
N LYS A 62 -8.89 -1.57 -3.68
CA LYS A 62 -9.81 -1.68 -4.81
C LYS A 62 -10.99 -2.56 -4.41
N GLY A 63 -12.20 -2.14 -4.79
CA GLY A 63 -13.39 -2.96 -4.60
C GLY A 63 -13.42 -4.14 -5.56
N TYR A 64 -14.15 -5.20 -5.19
CA TYR A 64 -14.32 -6.38 -6.05
C TYR A 64 -15.12 -6.08 -7.33
N LYS A 65 -15.87 -4.98 -7.36
CA LYS A 65 -16.65 -4.55 -8.52
C LYS A 65 -15.83 -3.58 -9.33
N ILE A 66 -15.43 -4.00 -10.53
CA ILE A 66 -14.85 -3.12 -11.53
C ILE A 66 -16.03 -2.40 -12.19
N ILE A 67 -16.02 -1.07 -12.10
CA ILE A 67 -16.93 -0.21 -12.86
C ILE A 67 -16.02 0.38 -13.93
N ASP A 68 -16.27 0.06 -15.19
CA ASP A 68 -15.57 0.70 -16.29
C ASP A 68 -16.05 2.16 -16.30
N GLU A 69 -15.20 3.06 -15.81
CA GLU A 69 -15.38 4.50 -16.00
C GLU A 69 -14.98 4.79 -17.45
N GLU A 70 -15.98 5.02 -18.29
CA GLU A 70 -15.88 5.42 -19.71
C GLU A 70 -15.08 6.72 -19.89
#